data_AF-A0A9E1QHK1-F1
#
_entry.id   AF-A0A9E1QHK1-F1
#
_cell.length_a   1.000
_cell.length_b   1.000
_cell.length_c   1.000
_cell.angle_alpha   90.00
_cell.angle_beta   90.00
_cell.angle_gamma   90.00
#
_symmetry.space_group_name_H-M   'P 1'
#
loop_
_entity.id
_entity.type
_entity.pdbx_description
1 polymer ?
#
loop_
_entity_poly.entity_id
_entity_poly.type
_entity_poly.pdbx_seq_one_letter_code
_entity_poly.pdbx_strand_id
1 'polypeptide(L)'
;MQRMIDKLWRLKRDYRVVFSSPEGRRVLRDLNRFCMYAAPTADANEAVFAMGMQRVFRRIASLARAGDDPMLSEIQSGQENDDDHD
;
A
#
# COMPACT_ATOMS: atom_id res chain seq x y z
N MET A 1 0.63 11.46 -17.84
CA MET A 1 0.00 10.82 -16.67
C MET A 1 -0.43 9.38 -16.92
N GLN A 2 -1.03 9.04 -18.07
CA GLN A 2 -1.52 7.68 -18.38
C GLN A 2 -0.51 6.53 -18.11
N ARG A 3 0.75 6.65 -18.57
CA ARG A 3 1.78 5.62 -18.35
C ARG A 3 2.09 5.33 -16.87
N MET A 4 1.90 6.32 -15.99
CA MET A 4 2.13 6.17 -14.55
C MET A 4 0.97 5.41 -13.90
N ILE A 5 -0.26 5.74 -14.29
CA ILE A 5 -1.48 5.06 -13.84
C ILE A 5 -1.43 3.58 -14.23
N ASP A 6 -1.06 3.26 -15.47
CA ASP A 6 -0.95 1.87 -15.94
C ASP A 6 0.09 1.06 -15.14
N LYS A 7 1.19 1.70 -14.74
CA LYS A 7 2.21 1.06 -13.88
C LYS A 7 1.66 0.77 -12.48
N LEU A 8 0.90 1.70 -11.90
CA LEU A 8 0.27 1.51 -10.58
C LEU A 8 -0.77 0.39 -10.61
N TRP A 9 -1.56 0.30 -11.69
CA TRP A 9 -2.52 -0.79 -11.87
C TRP A 9 -1.86 -2.15 -11.98
N ARG A 10 -0.78 -2.27 -12.77
CA ARG A 10 0.01 -3.51 -12.85
C ARG A 10 0.56 -3.88 -11.48
N LEU A 11 1.18 -2.93 -10.78
CA LEU A 11 1.72 -3.15 -9.44
C LEU A 11 0.64 -3.67 -8.46
N LYS A 12 -0.54 -3.04 -8.44
CA LYS A 12 -1.67 -3.47 -7.59
C LYS A 12 -2.12 -4.89 -7.93
N ARG A 13 -2.24 -5.20 -9.23
CA ARG A 13 -2.61 -6.55 -9.69
C ARG A 13 -1.59 -7.58 -9.23
N ASP A 14 -0.30 -7.32 -9.44
CA ASP A 14 0.78 -8.26 -9.13
C ASP A 14 0.85 -8.52 -7.62
N TYR A 15 0.77 -7.46 -6.80
CA TYR A 15 0.75 -7.58 -5.35
C TYR A 15 -0.46 -8.36 -4.86
N ARG A 16 -1.65 -8.10 -5.41
CA ARG A 16 -2.85 -8.88 -5.10
C ARG A 16 -2.67 -10.36 -5.43
N VAL A 17 -2.13 -10.69 -6.60
CA VAL A 17 -1.89 -12.09 -7.01
C VAL A 17 -0.94 -12.77 -6.03
N VAL A 18 0.21 -12.14 -5.73
CA VAL A 18 1.22 -12.70 -4.82
C VAL A 18 0.66 -12.90 -3.42
N PHE A 19 0.05 -11.86 -2.85
CA PHE A 19 -0.37 -11.86 -1.44
C PHE A 19 -1.74 -12.52 -1.18
N SER A 20 -2.46 -12.91 -2.23
CA SER A 20 -3.64 -13.78 -2.14
C SER A 20 -3.31 -15.27 -2.14
N SER A 21 -2.05 -15.67 -2.33
CA SER A 21 -1.60 -17.05 -2.11
C SER A 21 -1.55 -17.41 -0.61
N PRO A 22 -1.63 -18.70 -0.22
CA PRO A 22 -1.40 -19.13 1.15
C PRO A 22 -0.05 -18.67 1.73
N GLU A 23 1.01 -18.75 0.94
CA GLU A 23 2.37 -18.35 1.30
C GLU A 23 2.44 -16.84 1.49
N GLY A 24 1.89 -16.07 0.54
CA GLY A 24 1.82 -14.61 0.62
C GLY A 24 1.04 -14.12 1.84
N ARG A 25 -0.06 -14.78 2.20
CA ARG A 25 -0.80 -14.48 3.44
C ARG A 25 0.02 -14.74 4.70
N ARG A 26 0.85 -15.80 4.72
CA ARG A 26 1.75 -16.07 5.85
C ARG A 26 2.78 -14.95 5.99
N VAL A 27 3.41 -14.54 4.88
CA VAL A 27 4.37 -13.44 4.86
C VAL A 27 3.74 -12.12 5.35
N LEU A 28 2.54 -11.77 4.88
CA LEU A 28 1.86 -10.55 5.34
C LEU A 28 1.58 -10.57 6.84
N ARG A 29 1.17 -11.72 7.38
CA ARG A 29 0.92 -11.87 8.82
C ARG A 29 2.21 -11.72 9.63
N ASP A 30 3.32 -12.26 9.15
CA ASP A 30 4.60 -12.17 9.84
C ASP A 30 5.15 -10.74 9.76
N LEU A 31 5.07 -10.08 8.60
CA LEU A 31 5.40 -8.66 8.45
C LEU A 31 4.56 -7.76 9.37
N ASN A 32 3.26 -8.03 9.49
CA ASN A 32 2.40 -7.29 10.41
C ASN A 32 2.90 -7.40 11.86
N ARG A 33 3.35 -8.59 12.28
CA ARG A 33 3.92 -8.79 13.62
C ARG A 33 5.20 -7.97 13.79
N PHE A 34 6.14 -8.04 12.84
CA PHE A 34 7.39 -7.28 12.95
C PHE A 34 7.15 -5.76 12.96
N CYS A 35 6.21 -5.26 12.16
CA CYS A 35 5.97 -3.83 12.04
C CYS A 35 5.17 -3.24 13.21
N MET A 36 4.24 -4.02 13.80
CA MET A 36 3.33 -3.52 14.84
C MET A 36 3.82 -3.78 16.27
N TYR A 37 4.71 -4.76 16.47
CA TYR A 37 5.27 -5.07 17.80
C TYR A 37 6.60 -4.36 18.09
N ALA A 38 6.93 -3.29 17.35
CA ALA A 38 8.10 -2.47 17.66
C ALA A 38 7.95 -1.88 19.06
N ALA A 39 8.89 -2.20 19.96
CA ALA A 39 8.92 -1.64 21.30
C ALA A 39 9.20 -0.12 21.22
N PRO A 40 8.59 0.70 22.09
CA PRO A 40 8.96 2.10 22.23
C PRO A 40 10.46 2.19 22.53
N THR A 41 11.18 2.98 21.72
CA THR A 41 12.61 3.21 21.87
C THR A 41 12.88 4.69 22.07
N ALA A 42 13.87 5.01 22.90
CA ALA A 42 14.36 6.37 23.09
C ALA A 42 15.37 6.78 22.01
N ASP A 43 15.86 5.84 21.20
CA ASP A 43 16.75 6.11 20.08
C ASP A 43 15.95 6.64 18.88
N ALA A 44 16.27 7.87 18.47
CA ALA A 44 15.59 8.53 17.36
C ALA A 44 15.77 7.81 16.01
N ASN A 45 16.92 7.19 15.76
CA ASN A 45 17.18 6.46 14.52
C ASN A 45 16.36 5.17 14.48
N GLU A 46 16.28 4.44 15.60
CA GLU A 46 15.46 3.25 15.70
C GLU A 46 13.96 3.58 15.53
N ALA A 47 13.51 4.69 16.13
CA ALA A 47 12.13 5.16 15.98
C ALA A 47 11.78 5.49 14.52
N VAL A 48 12.68 6.20 13.80
CA VAL A 48 12.51 6.51 12.38
C VAL A 48 12.49 5.24 11.52
N PHE A 49 13.38 4.29 11.82
CA PHE A 49 13.42 3.00 11.13
C PHE A 49 12.11 2.22 11.32
N ALA A 50 11.60 2.13 12.55
CA ALA A 50 10.32 1.49 12.85
C ALA A 50 9.15 2.14 12.11
N MET A 51 9.10 3.48 12.07
CA MET A 51 8.10 4.21 11.28
C MET A 51 8.21 3.91 9.78
N GLY A 52 9.43 3.82 9.24
CA GLY A 52 9.69 3.44 7.85
C GLY A 52 9.15 2.05 7.52
N MET A 53 9.45 1.05 8.36
CA MET A 53 8.94 -0.31 8.19
C MET A 53 7.41 -0.36 8.21
N GLN A 54 6.77 0.35 9.15
CA GLN A 54 5.31 0.44 9.24
C GLN A 54 4.69 1.05 7.99
N ARG A 55 5.29 2.12 7.43
CA ARG A 55 4.84 2.74 6.18
C ARG A 55 4.92 1.77 5.00
N VAL A 56 6.04 1.06 4.88
CA VAL A 56 6.22 0.05 3.82
C VAL A 56 5.19 -1.06 3.96
N PHE A 57 5.01 -1.63 5.16
CA PHE A 57 4.01 -2.67 5.39
C PHE A 57 2.60 -2.19 5.03
N ARG A 58 2.18 -1.00 5.49
CA ARG A 58 0.86 -0.44 5.16
C ARG A 58 0.66 -0.29 3.65
N ARG A 59 1.70 0.13 2.93
CA ARG A 59 1.66 0.23 1.46
C ARG A 59 1.45 -1.13 0.80
N ILE A 60 2.22 -2.14 1.21
CA ILE A 60 2.09 -3.52 0.70
C ILE A 60 0.69 -4.08 1.00
N ALA A 61 0.23 -3.92 2.25
CA ALA A 61 -1.08 -4.39 2.69
C ALA A 61 -2.24 -3.71 1.94
N SER A 62 -2.13 -2.41 1.66
CA SER A 62 -3.07 -1.66 0.82
C SER A 62 -3.15 -2.26 -0.59
N LEU A 63 -2.00 -2.46 -1.24
CA LEU A 63 -1.95 -3.03 -2.59
C LEU A 63 -2.45 -4.49 -2.64
N ALA A 64 -2.29 -5.24 -1.55
CA ALA A 64 -2.72 -6.63 -1.45
C ALA A 64 -4.23 -6.78 -1.18
N ARG A 65 -4.89 -5.82 -0.52
CA ARG A 65 -6.32 -5.86 -0.21
C ARG A 65 -7.15 -5.33 -1.39
N ALA A 66 -8.16 -6.10 -1.79
CA ALA A 66 -9.16 -5.60 -2.74
C ALA A 66 -10.16 -4.72 -1.99
N GLY A 67 -10.16 -3.42 -2.23
CA GLY A 67 -11.16 -2.50 -1.66
C GLY A 67 -10.69 -1.06 -1.59
N ASP A 68 -9.78 -0.73 -0.67
CA ASP A 68 -9.69 0.64 -0.15
C ASP A 68 -8.27 1.21 -0.25
N ASP A 69 -7.78 1.50 -1.46
CA ASP A 69 -6.63 2.40 -1.61
C ASP A 69 -7.16 3.80 -1.92
N PRO A 70 -7.33 4.69 -0.90
CA PRO A 70 -7.88 6.03 -1.09
C PRO A 70 -7.06 6.87 -2.08
N MET A 71 -5.77 6.56 -2.24
CA MET A 71 -4.88 7.27 -3.15
C MET A 71 -5.22 6.98 -4.62
N LEU A 72 -5.79 5.80 -4.93
CA LEU A 72 -6.25 5.48 -6.28
C LEU A 72 -7.66 6.02 -6.54
N SER A 73 -8.54 6.05 -5.53
CA SER A 73 -9.84 6.69 -5.67
C SER A 73 -9.72 8.21 -5.85
N GLU A 74 -8.76 8.86 -5.19
CA GLU A 74 -8.47 10.29 -5.37
C GLU A 74 -7.95 10.62 -6.78
N ILE A 75 -7.13 9.73 -7.36
CA ILE A 75 -6.67 9.88 -8.76
C ILE A 75 -7.83 9.68 -9.75
N GLN A 76 -8.80 8.81 -9.43
CA GLN A 76 -10.00 8.61 -10.26
C GLN A 76 -10.98 9.78 -10.15
N SER A 77 -11.24 10.29 -8.94
CA SER A 77 -12.14 11.44 -8.72
C SER A 77 -11.59 12.74 -9.31
N GLY A 78 -10.28 12.84 -9.54
CA GLY A 78 -9.65 13.95 -10.26
C GLY A 78 -9.83 13.89 -11.78
N GLN A 79 -10.41 12.84 -12.35
CA GLN A 79 -10.66 12.70 -13.80
C GLN A 79 -12.15 12.88 -14.19
N GLU A 80 -13.10 12.80 -13.27
CA GLU A 80 -14.54 12.89 -13.59
C GLU A 80 -15.10 14.33 -13.60
N ASN A 81 -14.29 15.35 -13.32
CA ASN A 81 -14.77 16.74 -13.23
C ASN A 81 -14.47 17.61 -14.47
N ASP A 82 -13.86 17.06 -15.52
CA ASP A 82 -13.41 17.84 -16.69
C ASP A 82 -14.20 17.58 -17.99
N ASP A 83 -15.25 16.75 -17.96
CA ASP A 83 -16.04 16.36 -19.15
C ASP A 83 -17.51 16.81 -19.11
N ASP A 84 -17.81 17.99 -18.55
CA ASP A 84 -19.11 18.66 -18.76
C ASP A 84 -18.93 20.18 -18.82
N HIS A 85 -18.95 20.75 -20.03
CA HIS A 85 -19.80 21.89 -20.41
C HIS A 85 -19.57 22.29 -21.88
N ASP A 86 -20.63 22.06 -22.68
CA ASP A 86 -21.05 22.65 -23.97
C ASP A 86 -20.02 22.99 -25.07
#